data_AF-A0A941YV31-F1
#
_entry.id   AF-A0A941YV31-F1
#
_cell.length_a   1.000
_cell.length_b   1.000
_cell.length_c   1.000
_cell.angle_alpha   90.00
_cell.angle_beta   90.00
_cell.angle_gamma   90.00
#
_symmetry.space_group_name_H-M   'P 1'
#
loop_
_entity.id
_entity.type
_entity.pdbx_description
1 polymer ?
#
loop_
_entity_poly.entity_id
_entity_poly.type
_entity_poly.pdbx_seq_one_letter_code
_entity_poly.pdbx_strand_id
1 'polypeptide(L)'
;MTRFYWLLGTTIGVVASAWAISSVAQDARPQPPAGFAAPMPPQAMGQAYAPMAPPVASPFPAPPPMMMAAAFGPPPFPPGPPPGPPPAPMMMAMGGGGLGIFGPPPPPGAHGPGQPPRFTEMCLDRLAGKSAFWSYLKSRLDLTPQQLTLWHDIETALGENEQAEREACAKVPPKPEETGFVQRAEDVQSRLTAELARLKKLDGPLHKLAETLSPDQRRLLDQLPPVPL
;
A
#
# COMPACT_ATOMS: atom_id res chain seq x y z
N MET A 1 -47.28 -10.86 20.57
CA MET A 1 -46.23 -11.63 19.87
C MET A 1 -45.00 -10.72 19.80
N THR A 2 -44.30 -10.33 20.88
CA THR A 2 -43.56 -11.05 21.93
C THR A 2 -42.40 -11.93 21.43
N ARG A 3 -41.17 -11.38 21.63
CA ARG A 3 -39.89 -12.03 21.96
C ARG A 3 -39.01 -12.59 20.83
N PHE A 4 -38.01 -11.80 20.43
CA PHE A 4 -36.64 -12.26 20.11
C PHE A 4 -35.64 -11.13 20.46
N TYR A 5 -35.42 -10.95 21.76
CA TYR A 5 -34.26 -10.25 22.33
C TYR A 5 -33.66 -11.22 23.32
N TRP A 6 -32.39 -11.59 23.14
CA TRP A 6 -31.40 -12.02 24.15
C TRP A 6 -30.26 -12.79 23.44
N LEU A 7 -29.02 -12.52 23.86
CA LEU A 7 -27.73 -13.10 23.42
C LEU A 7 -27.21 -12.45 22.12
N LEU A 8 -26.23 -11.54 22.11
CA LEU A 8 -24.92 -11.61 22.75
C LEU A 8 -24.40 -10.18 23.01
N GLY A 9 -24.40 -9.76 24.28
CA GLY A 9 -23.49 -8.74 24.77
C GLY A 9 -22.38 -9.45 25.53
N THR A 10 -21.12 -9.21 25.13
CA THR A 10 -19.87 -9.12 25.91
C THR A 10 -18.67 -9.52 25.06
N THR A 11 -18.07 -8.56 24.36
CA THR A 11 -16.65 -8.60 23.95
C THR A 11 -16.10 -7.17 23.98
N ILE A 12 -16.04 -6.60 25.18
CA ILE A 12 -15.14 -5.48 25.46
C ILE A 12 -13.89 -6.07 26.11
N GLY A 13 -12.75 -5.82 25.47
CA GLY A 13 -11.44 -5.81 26.13
C GLY A 13 -10.50 -6.95 25.76
N VAL A 14 -9.79 -6.83 24.62
CA VAL A 14 -8.33 -7.05 24.53
C VAL A 14 -7.80 -6.22 23.35
N VAL A 15 -7.43 -4.96 23.60
CA VAL A 15 -6.48 -4.22 22.74
C VAL A 15 -5.28 -3.93 23.63
N ALA A 16 -4.24 -4.78 23.56
CA ALA A 16 -2.85 -4.48 23.90
C ALA A 16 -2.04 -5.79 24.00
N SER A 17 -1.54 -6.32 22.87
CA SER A 17 -0.28 -7.11 22.77
C SER A 17 -0.16 -7.83 21.42
N ALA A 18 0.13 -7.08 20.34
CA ALA A 18 0.45 -7.68 19.03
C ALA A 18 1.89 -7.37 18.53
N TRP A 19 2.73 -6.72 19.35
CA TRP A 19 4.14 -6.45 19.00
C TRP A 19 5.17 -7.32 19.73
N ALA A 20 4.73 -8.34 20.49
CA ALA A 20 5.63 -9.22 21.26
C ALA A 20 5.71 -10.68 20.76
N ILE A 21 5.08 -11.03 19.64
CA ILE A 21 5.00 -12.44 19.19
C ILE A 21 6.01 -12.78 18.06
N SER A 22 6.72 -11.79 17.50
CA SER A 22 7.75 -12.07 16.47
C SER A 22 9.09 -12.59 17.01
N SER A 23 9.28 -12.73 18.32
CA SER A 23 10.50 -13.33 18.89
C SER A 23 10.38 -14.82 19.23
N VAL A 24 9.18 -15.40 19.27
CA VAL A 24 8.99 -16.79 19.74
C VAL A 24 9.20 -17.84 18.63
N ALA A 25 9.18 -17.46 17.35
CA ALA A 25 9.32 -18.41 16.25
C ALA A 25 10.77 -18.73 15.82
N GLN A 26 11.80 -18.12 16.43
CA GLN A 26 13.20 -18.46 16.15
C GLN A 26 13.76 -19.58 17.06
N ASP A 27 13.01 -20.04 18.05
CA ASP A 27 13.51 -20.96 19.08
C ASP A 27 13.02 -22.41 18.93
N ALA A 28 12.61 -22.80 17.71
CA ALA A 28 12.35 -24.19 17.37
C ALA A 28 13.61 -24.93 16.88
N ARG A 29 14.79 -24.61 17.44
CA ARG A 29 15.93 -25.52 17.33
C ARG A 29 15.70 -26.66 18.35
N PRO A 30 15.84 -27.93 17.95
CA PRO A 30 15.72 -29.04 18.88
C PRO A 30 16.71 -28.82 20.04
N GLN A 31 16.20 -28.73 21.26
CA GLN A 31 17.05 -28.73 22.45
C GLN A 31 17.84 -30.05 22.45
N PRO A 32 19.19 -30.00 22.54
CA PRO A 32 19.97 -31.22 22.75
C PRO A 32 19.55 -31.83 24.10
N PRO A 33 19.54 -33.17 24.21
CA PRO A 33 19.19 -33.83 25.46
C PRO A 33 20.09 -33.34 26.60
N ALA A 34 19.47 -33.02 27.73
CA ALA A 34 20.15 -32.60 28.95
C ALA A 34 21.18 -33.67 29.36
N GLY A 35 22.47 -33.39 29.14
CA GLY A 35 23.53 -34.34 29.49
C GLY A 35 24.89 -34.09 28.84
N PHE A 36 25.00 -33.32 27.77
CA PHE A 36 26.29 -32.97 27.18
C PHE A 36 26.69 -31.55 27.55
N ALA A 37 27.50 -31.42 28.61
CA ALA A 37 28.28 -30.22 28.85
C ALA A 37 29.31 -30.09 27.71
N ALA A 38 28.97 -29.29 26.68
CA ALA A 38 29.95 -28.88 25.70
C ALA A 38 31.02 -28.02 26.40
N PRO A 39 32.32 -28.22 26.13
CA PRO A 39 33.36 -27.34 26.64
C PRO A 39 33.08 -25.92 26.16
N MET A 40 33.04 -24.97 27.10
CA MET A 40 32.97 -23.55 26.77
C MET A 40 34.07 -23.22 25.77
N PRO A 41 33.75 -22.54 24.65
CA PRO A 41 34.81 -21.97 23.81
C PRO A 41 35.62 -20.99 24.66
N PRO A 42 36.95 -20.94 24.51
CA PRO A 42 37.76 -19.96 25.21
C PRO A 42 37.24 -18.56 24.88
N GLN A 43 36.94 -17.79 25.92
CA GLN A 43 36.65 -16.37 25.78
C GLN A 43 37.83 -15.72 25.07
N ALA A 44 37.59 -15.28 23.83
CA ALA A 44 38.53 -14.44 23.10
C ALA A 44 38.57 -13.06 23.78
N MET A 45 39.32 -12.97 24.89
CA MET A 45 39.81 -11.71 25.42
C MET A 45 40.79 -11.15 24.39
N GLY A 46 40.34 -10.22 23.55
CA GLY A 46 41.22 -9.55 22.60
C GLY A 46 40.57 -9.12 21.31
N GLN A 47 39.39 -8.49 21.35
CA GLN A 47 39.10 -7.52 20.29
C GLN A 47 39.69 -6.18 20.71
N ALA A 48 40.98 -6.05 20.41
CA ALA A 48 41.63 -4.76 20.31
C ALA A 48 40.80 -3.89 19.36
N TYR A 49 40.47 -2.69 19.83
CA TYR A 49 39.86 -1.63 19.06
C TYR A 49 40.56 -1.51 17.70
N ALA A 50 39.88 -1.96 16.64
CA ALA A 50 40.31 -1.64 15.29
C ALA A 50 40.23 -0.11 15.15
N PRO A 51 41.30 0.57 14.72
CA PRO A 51 41.23 2.00 14.46
C PRO A 51 40.16 2.23 13.38
N MET A 52 39.24 3.16 13.66
CA MET A 52 38.26 3.63 12.69
C MET A 52 38.98 3.92 11.37
N ALA A 53 38.65 3.15 10.33
CA ALA A 53 39.09 3.45 8.98
C ALA A 53 38.57 4.85 8.61
N PRO A 54 39.42 5.74 8.04
CA PRO A 54 38.96 7.04 7.59
C PRO A 54 37.87 6.87 6.52
N PRO A 55 36.92 7.81 6.43
CA PRO A 55 35.85 7.75 5.44
C PRO A 55 36.46 7.69 4.04
N VAL A 56 36.19 6.60 3.32
CA VAL A 56 36.53 6.47 1.91
C VAL A 56 35.72 7.53 1.17
N ALA A 57 36.41 8.50 0.56
CA ALA A 57 35.79 9.51 -0.29
C ALA A 57 34.97 8.81 -1.37
N SER A 58 33.67 9.15 -1.47
CA SER A 58 32.81 8.60 -2.50
C SER A 58 33.38 8.96 -3.88
N PRO A 59 33.59 8.00 -4.80
CA PRO A 59 34.10 8.25 -6.14
C PRO A 59 33.06 8.87 -7.08
N PHE A 60 31.87 9.21 -6.57
CA PHE A 60 30.83 9.84 -7.37
C PHE A 60 31.08 11.34 -7.46
N PRO A 61 31.26 11.89 -8.68
CA PRO A 61 31.32 13.33 -8.85
C PRO A 61 30.04 13.96 -8.30
N ALA A 62 30.18 15.05 -7.55
CA ALA A 62 29.04 15.82 -7.08
C ALA A 62 28.13 16.12 -8.28
N PRO A 63 26.81 15.87 -8.17
CA PRO A 63 25.90 16.22 -9.25
C PRO A 63 26.06 17.72 -9.54
N PRO A 64 26.12 18.13 -10.82
CA PRO A 64 26.22 19.53 -11.17
C PRO A 64 25.08 20.29 -10.50
N PRO A 65 25.30 21.55 -10.08
CA PRO A 65 24.24 22.38 -9.54
C PRO A 65 23.15 22.47 -10.61
N MET A 66 22.00 21.84 -10.34
CA MET A 66 20.82 22.03 -11.15
C MET A 66 20.44 23.50 -11.01
N MET A 67 20.81 24.28 -12.02
CA MET A 67 20.37 25.66 -12.16
C MET A 67 18.84 25.64 -12.05
N MET A 68 18.33 26.25 -10.99
CA MET A 68 16.90 26.46 -10.77
C MET A 68 16.33 27.09 -12.04
N ALA A 69 15.63 26.28 -12.84
CA ALA A 69 14.94 26.75 -14.02
C ALA A 69 13.92 27.79 -13.55
N ALA A 70 14.21 29.05 -13.86
CA ALA A 70 13.35 30.16 -13.59
C ALA A 70 11.95 29.89 -14.19
N ALA A 71 10.95 29.91 -13.32
CA ALA A 71 9.59 30.39 -13.57
C ALA A 71 9.05 30.21 -15.00
N PHE A 72 8.82 28.97 -15.43
CA PHE A 72 7.74 28.71 -16.38
C PHE A 72 6.46 28.53 -15.56
N GLY A 73 5.76 29.65 -15.32
CA GLY A 73 4.38 29.59 -14.85
C GLY A 73 3.55 28.73 -15.81
N PRO A 74 2.55 27.99 -15.31
CA PRO A 74 1.67 27.20 -16.16
C PRO A 74 1.08 28.11 -17.25
N PRO A 75 1.07 27.69 -18.53
CA PRO A 75 0.46 28.47 -19.58
C PRO A 75 -1.01 28.76 -19.19
N PRO A 76 -1.53 29.96 -19.50
CA PRO A 76 -2.94 30.27 -19.26
C PRO A 76 -3.78 29.21 -19.96
N PHE A 77 -4.69 28.57 -19.22
CA PHE A 77 -5.63 27.63 -19.79
C PHE A 77 -6.40 28.33 -20.92
N PRO A 78 -6.50 27.73 -22.12
CA PRO A 78 -7.32 28.30 -23.17
C PRO A 78 -8.75 28.45 -22.63
N PRO A 79 -9.47 29.54 -22.99
CA PRO A 79 -10.85 29.72 -22.60
C PRO A 79 -11.64 28.48 -23.01
N GLY A 80 -12.31 27.85 -22.04
CA GLY A 80 -13.11 26.65 -22.28
C GLY A 80 -14.17 26.92 -23.36
N PRO A 81 -14.54 25.88 -24.14
CA PRO A 81 -15.62 26.03 -25.11
C PRO A 81 -16.90 26.53 -24.42
N PRO A 82 -17.70 27.38 -25.09
CA PRO A 82 -18.94 27.87 -24.53
C PRO A 82 -19.85 26.69 -24.13
N PRO A 83 -20.63 26.83 -23.03
CA PRO A 83 -21.58 25.81 -22.62
C PRO A 83 -22.50 25.50 -23.79
N GLY A 84 -22.51 24.23 -24.21
CA GLY A 84 -23.36 23.77 -25.29
C GLY A 84 -24.85 23.95 -24.95
N PRO A 85 -25.71 24.05 -25.97
CA PRO A 85 -27.15 24.12 -25.75
C PRO A 85 -27.63 22.89 -24.94
N PRO A 86 -28.67 23.04 -24.11
CA PRO A 86 -29.25 21.93 -23.38
C PRO A 86 -29.63 20.80 -24.35
N PRO A 87 -29.32 19.54 -24.03
CA PRO A 87 -29.63 18.43 -24.92
C PRO A 87 -31.14 18.39 -25.15
N ALA A 88 -31.53 18.40 -26.43
CA ALA A 88 -32.90 18.13 -26.81
C ALA A 88 -33.32 16.77 -26.22
N PRO A 89 -34.58 16.60 -25.77
CA PRO A 89 -35.06 15.34 -25.23
C PRO A 89 -34.99 14.27 -26.34
N MET A 90 -33.91 13.50 -26.35
CA MET A 90 -33.73 12.41 -27.29
C MET A 90 -34.73 11.31 -26.95
N MET A 91 -35.63 11.05 -27.90
CA MET A 91 -36.48 9.89 -27.89
C MET A 91 -35.62 8.62 -27.79
N MET A 92 -36.04 7.70 -26.92
CA MET A 92 -35.46 6.37 -26.71
C MET A 92 -35.51 5.57 -28.01
N ALA A 93 -34.48 5.70 -28.84
CA ALA A 93 -34.24 4.83 -29.99
C ALA A 93 -33.51 3.58 -29.50
N MET A 94 -34.27 2.50 -29.38
CA MET A 94 -33.76 1.14 -29.24
C MET A 94 -32.88 0.79 -30.45
N GLY A 95 -31.65 0.36 -30.19
CA GLY A 95 -30.94 -0.58 -31.07
C GLY A 95 -29.65 -0.08 -31.70
N GLY A 96 -28.59 -0.86 -31.50
CA GLY A 96 -27.50 -1.00 -32.47
C GLY A 96 -26.14 -0.55 -31.98
N GLY A 97 -25.23 -1.52 -31.79
CA GLY A 97 -23.88 -1.34 -31.28
C GLY A 97 -23.01 -0.36 -32.07
N GLY A 98 -22.09 0.29 -31.35
CA GLY A 98 -21.10 1.19 -31.92
C GLY A 98 -20.06 1.59 -30.88
N LEU A 99 -18.92 0.91 -30.93
CA LEU A 99 -17.60 1.21 -30.37
C LEU A 99 -17.44 2.60 -29.69
N GLY A 100 -17.46 2.63 -28.36
CA GLY A 100 -17.22 3.83 -27.56
C GLY A 100 -16.08 3.65 -26.56
N ILE A 101 -14.88 4.14 -26.91
CA ILE A 101 -13.73 4.33 -25.99
C ILE A 101 -14.02 5.45 -24.95
N PHE A 102 -15.16 6.15 -25.06
CA PHE A 102 -15.62 7.21 -24.15
C PHE A 102 -17.02 6.94 -23.57
N GLY A 103 -17.36 5.66 -23.36
CA GLY A 103 -18.58 5.31 -22.63
C GLY A 103 -18.44 5.61 -21.12
N PRO A 104 -19.54 5.99 -20.43
CA PRO A 104 -19.55 5.96 -18.97
C PRO A 104 -19.08 4.58 -18.49
N PRO A 105 -18.37 4.49 -17.35
CA PRO A 105 -17.90 3.21 -16.83
C PRO A 105 -19.07 2.21 -16.85
N PRO A 106 -18.86 0.96 -17.27
CA PRO A 106 -19.92 -0.03 -17.33
C PRO A 106 -20.63 -0.06 -15.97
N PRO A 107 -21.98 -0.14 -15.95
CA PRO A 107 -22.71 -0.13 -14.71
C PRO A 107 -22.17 -1.24 -13.79
N PRO A 108 -22.02 -1.00 -12.48
CA PRO A 108 -21.66 -2.04 -11.53
C PRO A 108 -22.61 -3.22 -11.72
N GLY A 109 -22.10 -4.37 -12.19
CA GLY A 109 -22.93 -5.55 -12.51
C GLY A 109 -23.13 -5.87 -13.99
N ALA A 110 -22.36 -5.28 -14.92
CA ALA A 110 -22.32 -5.74 -16.32
C ALA A 110 -21.73 -7.15 -16.49
N HIS A 111 -21.10 -7.70 -15.44
CA HIS A 111 -20.84 -9.13 -15.31
C HIS A 111 -22.18 -9.82 -15.11
N GLY A 112 -22.61 -10.58 -16.12
CA GLY A 112 -23.91 -11.25 -16.10
C GLY A 112 -24.14 -11.99 -14.76
N PRO A 113 -25.37 -11.99 -14.24
CA PRO A 113 -25.68 -12.56 -12.93
C PRO A 113 -25.17 -14.00 -12.85
N GLY A 114 -24.15 -14.23 -12.01
CA GLY A 114 -23.61 -15.56 -11.71
C GLY A 114 -22.19 -15.85 -12.18
N GLN A 115 -21.49 -14.96 -12.90
CA GLN A 115 -20.05 -15.13 -13.09
C GLN A 115 -19.27 -14.52 -11.92
N PRO A 116 -18.45 -15.31 -11.18
CA PRO A 116 -17.54 -14.72 -10.20
C PRO A 116 -16.60 -13.74 -10.92
N PRO A 117 -16.24 -12.60 -10.30
CA PRO A 117 -15.30 -11.65 -10.88
C PRO A 117 -14.02 -12.37 -11.30
N ARG A 118 -13.44 -11.99 -12.44
CA ARG A 118 -12.16 -12.60 -12.84
C ARG A 118 -11.10 -12.22 -11.81
N PHE A 119 -10.19 -13.13 -11.48
CA PHE A 119 -9.14 -12.87 -10.49
C PHE A 119 -8.33 -11.61 -10.80
N THR A 120 -8.09 -11.31 -12.09
CA THR A 120 -7.47 -10.07 -12.54
C THR A 120 -8.26 -8.83 -12.12
N GLU A 121 -9.59 -8.85 -12.25
CA GLU A 121 -10.45 -7.72 -11.86
C GLU A 121 -10.43 -7.52 -10.35
N MET A 122 -10.52 -8.59 -9.56
CA MET A 122 -10.39 -8.51 -8.11
C MET A 122 -9.02 -7.93 -7.69
N CYS A 123 -7.96 -8.31 -8.40
CA CYS A 123 -6.61 -7.79 -8.15
C CYS A 123 -6.53 -6.29 -8.43
N LEU A 124 -7.11 -5.84 -9.54
CA LEU A 124 -7.17 -4.41 -9.90
C LEU A 124 -8.06 -3.61 -8.95
N ASP A 125 -9.20 -4.15 -8.53
CA ASP A 125 -10.09 -3.51 -7.55
C ASP A 125 -9.40 -3.34 -6.20
N ARG A 126 -8.64 -4.34 -5.74
CA ARG A 126 -7.81 -4.23 -4.53
C ARG A 126 -6.80 -3.09 -4.66
N LEU A 127 -6.13 -2.98 -5.82
CA LEU A 127 -5.18 -1.90 -6.06
C LEU A 127 -5.83 -0.52 -6.06
N ALA A 128 -6.99 -0.40 -6.73
CA ALA A 128 -7.80 0.82 -6.73
C ALA A 128 -8.28 1.19 -5.32
N GLY A 129 -8.67 0.19 -4.51
CA GLY A 129 -9.04 0.40 -3.11
C GLY A 129 -7.90 0.98 -2.27
N LYS A 130 -6.66 0.54 -2.50
CA LYS A 130 -5.48 1.09 -1.84
C LYS A 130 -5.24 2.54 -2.23
N SER A 131 -5.25 2.86 -3.53
CA SER A 131 -5.03 4.23 -3.98
C SER A 131 -6.14 5.17 -3.52
N ALA A 132 -7.39 4.69 -3.50
CA ALA A 132 -8.53 5.41 -2.93
C ALA A 132 -8.36 5.66 -1.43
N PHE A 133 -7.87 4.68 -0.65
CA PHE A 133 -7.59 4.86 0.77
C PHE A 133 -6.56 5.98 1.02
N TRP A 134 -5.46 6.01 0.28
CA TRP A 134 -4.45 7.06 0.41
C TRP A 134 -4.98 8.43 0.00
N SER A 135 -5.78 8.49 -1.07
CA SER A 135 -6.43 9.74 -1.50
C SER A 135 -7.42 10.25 -0.46
N TYR A 136 -8.20 9.36 0.13
CA TYR A 136 -9.10 9.66 1.24
C TYR A 136 -8.32 10.21 2.43
N LEU A 137 -7.21 9.57 2.83
CA LEU A 137 -6.38 10.00 3.93
C LEU A 137 -5.83 11.43 3.72
N LYS A 138 -5.29 11.71 2.53
CA LYS A 138 -4.82 13.04 2.13
C LYS A 138 -5.91 14.09 2.32
N SER A 139 -7.11 13.79 1.84
CA SER A 139 -8.25 14.73 1.91
C SER A 139 -8.76 14.96 3.34
N ARG A 140 -8.66 13.94 4.21
CA ARG A 140 -9.18 14.00 5.58
C ARG A 140 -8.26 14.70 6.56
N LEU A 141 -6.95 14.65 6.31
CA LEU A 141 -5.98 15.26 7.21
C LEU A 141 -5.90 16.78 7.05
N ASP A 142 -6.42 17.36 5.97
CA ASP A 142 -6.32 18.80 5.68
C ASP A 142 -4.87 19.32 5.84
N LEU A 143 -3.97 18.72 5.05
CA LEU A 143 -2.54 18.92 5.18
C LEU A 143 -2.14 20.35 4.83
N THR A 144 -1.28 20.94 5.66
CA THR A 144 -0.67 22.25 5.37
C THR A 144 0.28 22.17 4.16
N PRO A 145 0.64 23.30 3.53
CA PRO A 145 1.59 23.29 2.41
C PRO A 145 2.94 22.62 2.74
N GLN A 146 3.42 22.75 3.98
CA GLN A 146 4.65 22.10 4.43
C GLN A 146 4.47 20.57 4.57
N GLN A 147 3.32 20.13 5.09
CA GLN A 147 2.98 18.71 5.20
C GLN A 147 2.72 18.05 3.83
N LEU A 148 2.19 18.80 2.85
CA LEU A 148 1.98 18.31 1.49
C LEU A 148 3.29 17.92 0.80
N THR A 149 4.40 18.60 1.09
CA THR A 149 5.72 18.19 0.60
C THR A 149 6.12 16.82 1.16
N LEU A 150 5.90 16.57 2.46
CA LEU A 150 6.14 15.26 3.07
C LEU A 150 5.19 14.18 2.53
N TRP A 151 3.96 14.57 2.21
CA TRP A 151 3.00 13.67 1.57
C TRP A 151 3.45 13.25 0.16
N HIS A 152 4.15 14.12 -0.56
CA HIS A 152 4.68 13.78 -1.88
C HIS A 152 5.75 12.67 -1.82
N ASP A 153 6.55 12.61 -0.75
CA ASP A 153 7.48 11.50 -0.52
C ASP A 153 6.73 10.17 -0.33
N ILE A 154 5.58 10.19 0.36
CA ILE A 154 4.69 9.03 0.52
C ILE A 154 4.13 8.62 -0.84
N GLU A 155 3.59 9.56 -1.64
CA GLU A 155 3.05 9.29 -2.97
C GLU A 155 4.10 8.70 -3.92
N THR A 156 5.33 9.20 -3.86
CA THR A 156 6.45 8.68 -4.64
C THR A 156 6.75 7.22 -4.26
N ALA A 157 6.85 6.93 -2.95
CA ALA A 157 7.08 5.57 -2.46
C ALA A 157 5.93 4.59 -2.81
N LEU A 158 4.69 5.09 -2.85
CA LEU A 158 3.52 4.31 -3.30
C LEU A 158 3.58 4.03 -4.81
N GLY A 159 3.85 5.05 -5.62
CA GLY A 159 3.86 4.96 -7.08
C GLY A 159 4.89 3.98 -7.65
N GLU A 160 6.08 3.90 -7.03
CA GLU A 160 7.12 2.94 -7.43
C GLU A 160 6.63 1.47 -7.36
N ASN A 161 5.76 1.14 -6.41
CA ASN A 161 5.27 -0.22 -6.21
C ASN A 161 3.97 -0.48 -6.97
N GLU A 162 3.15 0.55 -7.19
CA GLU A 162 1.84 0.43 -7.81
C GLU A 162 1.94 -0.11 -9.25
N GLN A 163 2.96 0.31 -10.01
CA GLN A 163 3.17 -0.18 -11.36
C GLN A 163 3.54 -1.68 -11.39
N ALA A 164 4.44 -2.11 -10.49
CA ALA A 164 4.80 -3.52 -10.37
C ALA A 164 3.60 -4.38 -9.91
N GLU A 165 2.75 -3.88 -9.00
CA GLU A 165 1.51 -4.55 -8.61
C GLU A 165 0.52 -4.66 -9.78
N ARG A 166 0.36 -3.62 -10.62
CA ARG A 166 -0.47 -3.70 -11.84
C ARG A 166 0.03 -4.78 -12.80
N GLU A 167 1.33 -4.82 -13.04
CA GLU A 167 1.93 -5.82 -13.93
C GLU A 167 1.79 -7.23 -13.37
N ALA A 168 1.89 -7.40 -12.04
CA ALA A 168 1.63 -8.67 -11.38
C ALA A 168 0.15 -9.10 -11.52
N CYS A 169 -0.79 -8.16 -11.35
CA CYS A 169 -2.22 -8.43 -11.57
C CYS A 169 -2.54 -8.87 -13.00
N ALA A 170 -1.83 -8.32 -13.99
CA ALA A 170 -1.99 -8.71 -15.40
C ALA A 170 -1.46 -10.12 -15.72
N LYS A 171 -0.55 -10.65 -14.89
CA LYS A 171 0.08 -11.98 -15.06
C LYS A 171 -0.66 -13.12 -14.36
N VAL A 172 -1.78 -12.83 -13.68
CA VAL A 172 -2.56 -13.86 -12.97
C VAL A 172 -3.09 -14.88 -14.00
N PRO A 173 -2.81 -16.19 -13.81
CA PRO A 173 -3.26 -17.21 -14.75
C PRO A 173 -4.80 -17.23 -14.81
N PRO A 174 -5.39 -17.52 -15.99
CA PRO A 174 -6.84 -17.52 -16.16
C PRO A 174 -7.56 -18.61 -15.35
N LYS A 175 -6.82 -19.62 -14.88
CA LYS A 175 -7.33 -20.76 -14.11
C LYS A 175 -6.45 -21.02 -12.87
N PRO A 176 -6.53 -20.17 -11.84
CA PRO A 176 -5.71 -20.33 -10.64
C PRO A 176 -6.02 -21.61 -9.85
N GLU A 177 -7.17 -22.24 -10.10
CA GLU A 177 -7.53 -23.55 -9.57
C GLU A 177 -6.62 -24.68 -10.10
N GLU A 178 -6.05 -24.50 -11.30
CA GLU A 178 -5.11 -25.47 -11.90
C GLU A 178 -3.67 -25.28 -11.35
N THR A 179 -3.39 -24.16 -10.67
CA THR A 179 -2.09 -23.91 -10.04
C THR A 179 -1.87 -24.87 -8.87
N GLY A 180 -0.75 -25.62 -8.86
CA GLY A 180 -0.41 -26.53 -7.77
C GLY A 180 -0.26 -25.84 -6.40
N PHE A 181 -0.42 -26.59 -5.29
CA PHE A 181 -0.33 -26.04 -3.93
C PHE A 181 0.99 -25.33 -3.63
N VAL A 182 2.13 -25.91 -4.04
CA VAL A 182 3.47 -25.33 -3.82
C VAL A 182 3.61 -23.98 -4.54
N GLN A 183 3.23 -23.92 -5.82
CA GLN A 183 3.27 -22.67 -6.58
C GLN A 183 2.40 -21.58 -5.95
N ARG A 184 1.18 -21.92 -5.48
CA ARG A 184 0.34 -20.95 -4.76
C ARG A 184 1.00 -20.43 -3.49
N ALA A 185 1.71 -21.28 -2.75
CA ALA A 185 2.44 -20.86 -1.55
C ALA A 185 3.60 -19.90 -1.90
N GLU A 186 4.33 -20.18 -2.97
CA GLU A 186 5.39 -19.31 -3.49
C GLU A 186 4.84 -17.96 -3.96
N ASP A 187 3.71 -17.95 -4.66
CA ASP A 187 3.04 -16.72 -5.10
C ASP A 187 2.60 -15.86 -3.90
N VAL A 188 2.04 -16.49 -2.86
CA VAL A 188 1.67 -15.80 -1.61
C VAL A 188 2.91 -15.24 -0.90
N GLN A 189 3.99 -16.01 -0.81
CA GLN A 189 5.24 -15.57 -0.20
C GLN A 189 5.85 -14.38 -0.96
N SER A 190 5.86 -14.44 -2.29
CA SER A 190 6.33 -13.37 -3.16
C SER A 190 5.53 -12.09 -2.93
N ARG A 191 4.19 -12.19 -2.91
CA ARG A 191 3.30 -11.04 -2.65
C ARG A 191 3.57 -10.42 -1.28
N LEU A 192 3.64 -11.24 -0.22
CA LEU A 192 3.88 -10.75 1.14
C LEU A 192 5.28 -10.11 1.27
N THR A 193 6.27 -10.63 0.55
CA THR A 193 7.62 -10.04 0.51
C THR A 193 7.61 -8.66 -0.15
N ALA A 194 6.88 -8.51 -1.27
CA ALA A 194 6.71 -7.22 -1.94
C ALA A 194 5.94 -6.22 -1.05
N GLU A 195 4.88 -6.66 -0.38
CA GLU A 195 4.12 -5.84 0.56
C GLU A 195 5.00 -5.36 1.73
N LEU A 196 5.82 -6.23 2.30
CA LEU A 196 6.76 -5.86 3.36
C LEU A 196 7.83 -4.87 2.87
N ALA A 197 8.34 -5.04 1.66
CA ALA A 197 9.28 -4.09 1.05
C ALA A 197 8.63 -2.70 0.87
N ARG A 198 7.37 -2.66 0.43
CA ARG A 198 6.58 -1.41 0.33
C ARG A 198 6.42 -0.74 1.69
N LEU A 199 6.01 -1.48 2.71
CA LEU A 199 5.85 -0.93 4.07
C LEU A 199 7.14 -0.33 4.61
N LYS A 200 8.28 -1.01 4.39
CA LYS A 200 9.61 -0.48 4.79
C LYS A 200 9.96 0.84 4.08
N LYS A 201 9.59 1.01 2.82
CA LYS A 201 9.79 2.27 2.09
C LYS A 201 8.91 3.40 2.64
N LEU A 202 7.70 3.07 3.10
CA LEU A 202 6.75 4.04 3.65
C LEU A 202 7.06 4.46 5.09
N ASP A 203 7.74 3.62 5.86
CA ASP A 203 8.02 3.83 7.28
C ASP A 203 8.63 5.22 7.57
N GLY A 204 9.70 5.57 6.87
CA GLY A 204 10.38 6.85 7.04
C GLY A 204 9.49 8.07 6.73
N PRO A 205 8.93 8.18 5.51
CA PRO A 205 8.02 9.28 5.15
C PRO A 205 6.79 9.39 6.06
N LEU A 206 6.20 8.26 6.48
CA LEU A 206 5.05 8.26 7.39
C LEU A 206 5.43 8.79 8.78
N HIS A 207 6.59 8.39 9.32
CA HIS A 207 7.06 8.88 10.62
C HIS A 207 7.31 10.39 10.57
N LYS A 208 7.96 10.89 9.51
CA LYS A 208 8.18 12.33 9.30
C LYS A 208 6.87 13.10 9.22
N LEU A 209 5.89 12.59 8.46
CA LEU A 209 4.57 13.22 8.40
C LEU A 209 3.93 13.26 9.79
N ALA A 210 3.88 12.11 10.48
CA ALA A 210 3.27 11.98 11.80
C ALA A 210 3.85 12.97 12.82
N GLU A 211 5.17 13.18 12.82
CA GLU A 211 5.83 14.17 13.68
C GLU A 211 5.33 15.61 13.47
N THR A 212 4.96 15.95 12.24
CA THR A 212 4.45 17.28 11.88
C THR A 212 2.93 17.44 12.01
N LEU A 213 2.18 16.34 12.21
CA LEU A 213 0.73 16.40 12.36
C LEU A 213 0.32 17.04 13.69
N SER A 214 -0.74 17.84 13.65
CA SER A 214 -1.40 18.37 14.84
C SER A 214 -2.01 17.25 15.69
N PRO A 215 -2.29 17.50 16.99
CA PRO A 215 -2.95 16.50 17.84
C PRO A 215 -4.29 15.99 17.28
N ASP A 216 -5.07 16.86 16.63
CA ASP A 216 -6.35 16.48 16.04
C ASP A 216 -6.18 15.65 14.76
N GLN A 217 -5.20 15.99 13.92
CA GLN A 217 -4.83 15.20 12.73
C GLN A 217 -4.34 13.79 13.13
N ARG A 218 -3.51 13.68 14.18
CA ARG A 218 -3.06 12.37 14.70
C ARG A 218 -4.23 11.54 15.20
N ARG A 219 -5.17 12.16 15.92
CA ARG A 219 -6.38 11.47 16.39
C ARG A 219 -7.21 10.94 15.22
N LEU A 220 -7.31 11.69 14.12
CA LEU A 220 -7.96 11.20 12.90
C LEU A 220 -7.22 9.99 12.34
N LEU A 221 -5.89 10.02 12.30
CA LEU A 221 -5.06 8.92 11.81
C LEU A 221 -5.22 7.65 12.66
N ASP A 222 -5.22 7.79 13.99
CA ASP A 222 -5.35 6.69 14.95
C ASP A 222 -6.74 6.01 14.91
N GLN A 223 -7.76 6.72 14.41
CA GLN A 223 -9.13 6.20 14.27
C GLN A 223 -9.37 5.46 12.95
N LEU A 224 -8.42 5.52 12.02
CA LEU A 224 -8.59 4.89 10.71
C LEU A 224 -8.57 3.37 10.83
N PRO A 225 -9.31 2.69 9.94
CA PRO A 225 -9.13 1.25 9.80
C PRO A 225 -7.68 0.95 9.41
N PRO A 226 -7.17 -0.25 9.74
CA PRO A 226 -5.85 -0.68 9.31
C PRO A 226 -5.71 -0.52 7.80
N VAL A 227 -4.54 -0.06 7.37
CA VAL A 227 -4.23 0.18 5.95
C VAL A 227 -4.53 -1.10 5.16
N PRO A 228 -5.31 -1.04 4.07
CA PRO A 228 -5.56 -2.20 3.24
C PRO A 228 -4.24 -2.67 2.63
N LEU A 229 -3.73 -3.80 3.14
CA LEU A 229 -2.54 -4.48 2.60
C LEU A 229 -2.90 -5.23 1.32
#